data_AF-A0A945AKE7-F1
#
_entry.id   AF-A0A945AKE7-F1
#
_cell.length_a   1.000
_cell.length_b   1.000
_cell.length_c   1.000
_cell.angle_alpha   90.00
_cell.angle_beta   90.00
_cell.angle_gamma   90.00
#
_symmetry.space_group_name_H-M   'P 1'
#
loop_
_entity.id
_entity.type
_entity.pdbx_description
1 polymer ?
#
loop_
_entity_poly.entity_id
_entity_poly.type
_entity_poly.pdbx_seq_one_letter_code
_entity_poly.pdbx_strand_id
1 'polypeptide(L)'
;MTQHIYHAIDRDQFAQDMDDIRKEVLSDLNMDDFRHLKKIERWGRICSAIGYGTAWIIPNPVSAFLISQGNVTRWTTIAHHINHRAYDKIEGIPQRYTSKGFAKGNRRFIDWLEWMLPEAWDKEHNDLHHYNLGEEADPDQVEFNTETFRNLNMPQWARYVFLGVMASTWKFTYYAPSTLVELQHSEDKKIGLEPVTYSRADTWNPLHPVGRKLWTHCLIPYASIRFALIPLLFMPVGIVTTLGGGGCRYQCFN
;
A
#
# COMPACT_ATOMS: atom_id res chain seq x y z
N MET A 1 -28.58 -2.49 26.26
CA MET A 1 -29.96 -2.07 25.91
C MET A 1 -30.02 -1.69 24.42
N THR A 2 -29.46 -2.53 23.54
CA THR A 2 -29.17 -2.19 22.13
C THR A 2 -29.60 -3.27 21.13
N GLN A 3 -29.99 -4.47 21.60
CA GLN A 3 -30.44 -5.57 20.74
C GLN A 3 -31.80 -5.32 20.05
N HIS A 4 -32.59 -4.32 20.49
CA HIS A 4 -33.94 -4.11 19.96
C HIS A 4 -34.01 -3.39 18.61
N ILE A 5 -32.97 -2.66 18.19
CA ILE A 5 -33.03 -1.82 16.98
C ILE A 5 -32.88 -2.67 15.70
N TYR A 6 -32.00 -3.67 15.72
CA TYR A 6 -31.72 -4.51 14.54
C TYR A 6 -32.85 -5.48 14.15
N HIS A 7 -33.80 -5.74 15.06
CA HIS A 7 -35.00 -6.53 14.78
C HIS A 7 -36.18 -5.68 14.30
N ALA A 8 -36.09 -4.35 14.44
CA ALA A 8 -37.12 -3.41 14.00
C ALA A 8 -36.86 -2.82 12.61
N ILE A 9 -35.68 -3.07 12.03
CA ILE A 9 -35.33 -2.65 10.67
C ILE A 9 -35.94 -3.64 9.69
N ASP A 10 -36.76 -3.13 8.77
CA ASP A 10 -37.16 -3.86 7.56
C ASP A 10 -35.93 -4.02 6.66
N ARG A 11 -35.39 -5.25 6.64
CA ARG A 11 -34.16 -5.57 5.92
C ARG A 11 -34.36 -5.58 4.41
N ASP A 12 -35.56 -5.94 3.96
CA ASP A 12 -35.88 -6.00 2.53
C ASP A 12 -36.02 -4.58 1.98
N GLN A 13 -36.71 -3.69 2.72
CA GLN A 13 -36.76 -2.27 2.37
C GLN A 13 -35.37 -1.63 2.42
N PHE A 14 -34.58 -1.88 3.46
CA PHE A 14 -33.23 -1.35 3.57
C PHE A 14 -32.33 -1.80 2.40
N ALA A 15 -32.43 -3.07 1.97
CA ALA A 15 -31.68 -3.56 0.82
C ALA A 15 -32.09 -2.86 -0.48
N GLN A 16 -33.40 -2.61 -0.67
CA GLN A 16 -33.91 -1.85 -1.82
C GLN A 16 -33.39 -0.41 -1.82
N ASP A 17 -33.43 0.27 -0.67
CA ASP A 17 -32.92 1.63 -0.52
C ASP A 17 -31.42 1.71 -0.88
N MET A 18 -30.63 0.72 -0.44
CA MET A 18 -29.21 0.62 -0.78
C MET A 18 -28.97 0.41 -2.28
N ASP A 19 -29.78 -0.43 -2.93
CA ASP A 19 -29.69 -0.66 -4.38
C ASP A 19 -30.08 0.60 -5.18
N ASP A 20 -31.06 1.36 -4.71
CA ASP A 20 -31.48 2.60 -5.37
C ASP A 20 -30.45 3.72 -5.23
N ILE A 21 -29.87 3.91 -4.02
CA ILE A 21 -28.73 4.81 -3.82
C ILE A 21 -27.56 4.41 -4.72
N ARG A 22 -27.27 3.11 -4.83
CA ARG A 22 -26.20 2.61 -5.70
C ARG A 22 -26.46 2.95 -7.16
N LYS A 23 -27.69 2.81 -7.66
CA LYS A 23 -28.05 3.19 -9.04
C LYS A 23 -27.88 4.68 -9.27
N GLU A 24 -28.31 5.51 -8.32
CA GLU A 24 -28.18 6.96 -8.38
C GLU A 24 -26.71 7.40 -8.42
N VAL A 25 -25.87 6.92 -7.48
CA VAL A 25 -24.44 7.25 -7.44
C VAL A 25 -23.71 6.81 -8.71
N LEU A 26 -24.07 5.64 -9.27
CA LEU A 26 -23.45 5.14 -10.49
C LEU A 26 -23.91 5.86 -11.75
N SER A 27 -25.07 6.53 -11.75
CA SER A 27 -25.56 7.28 -12.92
C SER A 27 -24.84 8.63 -13.06
N ASP A 28 -24.31 9.18 -11.97
CA ASP A 28 -23.54 10.43 -11.96
C ASP A 28 -22.05 10.22 -12.29
N LEU A 29 -21.54 8.98 -12.18
CA LEU A 29 -20.13 8.66 -12.43
C LEU A 29 -19.71 9.01 -13.87
N ASN A 30 -18.74 9.91 -14.00
CA ASN A 30 -18.34 10.42 -15.31
C ASN A 30 -16.85 10.81 -15.41
N MET A 31 -16.45 11.38 -16.55
CA MET A 31 -15.05 11.72 -16.83
C MET A 31 -14.48 12.83 -15.91
N ASP A 32 -15.31 13.61 -15.23
CA ASP A 32 -14.87 14.62 -14.28
C ASP A 32 -14.24 13.97 -13.03
N ASP A 33 -14.78 12.85 -12.57
CA ASP A 33 -14.21 12.05 -11.47
C ASP A 33 -12.81 11.56 -11.82
N PHE A 34 -12.65 11.08 -13.06
CA PHE A 34 -11.34 10.66 -13.56
C PHE A 34 -10.37 11.84 -13.69
N ARG A 35 -10.83 13.01 -14.16
CA ARG A 35 -9.99 14.23 -14.20
C ARG A 35 -9.56 14.65 -12.79
N HIS A 36 -10.43 14.52 -11.80
CA HIS A 36 -10.09 14.75 -10.40
C HIS A 36 -8.99 13.79 -9.92
N LEU A 37 -9.15 12.47 -10.15
CA LEU A 37 -8.12 11.48 -9.84
C LEU A 37 -6.78 11.85 -10.48
N LYS A 38 -6.79 12.23 -11.76
CA LYS A 38 -5.60 12.65 -12.52
C LYS A 38 -4.93 13.89 -11.94
N LYS A 39 -5.70 14.82 -11.37
CA LYS A 39 -5.17 15.99 -10.66
C LYS A 39 -4.42 15.57 -9.39
N ILE A 40 -5.01 14.69 -8.57
CA ILE A 40 -4.39 14.18 -7.35
C ILE A 40 -3.14 13.34 -7.68
N GLU A 41 -3.21 12.49 -8.70
CA GLU A 41 -2.06 11.72 -9.20
C GLU A 41 -0.91 12.65 -9.61
N ARG A 42 -1.21 13.77 -10.29
CA ARG A 42 -0.21 14.76 -10.69
C ARG A 42 0.47 15.38 -9.47
N TRP A 43 -0.28 15.76 -8.43
CA TRP A 43 0.29 16.28 -7.19
C TRP A 43 1.21 15.27 -6.49
N GLY A 44 0.80 14.00 -6.39
CA GLY A 44 1.64 12.94 -5.85
C GLY A 44 2.91 12.69 -6.67
N ARG A 45 2.82 12.76 -8.00
CA ARG A 45 3.99 12.66 -8.90
C ARG A 45 4.93 13.84 -8.74
N ILE A 46 4.42 15.06 -8.61
CA ILE A 46 5.24 16.26 -8.33
C ILE A 46 5.97 16.10 -6.99
N CYS A 47 5.28 15.67 -5.93
CA CYS A 47 5.91 15.40 -4.63
C CYS A 47 7.02 14.36 -4.77
N SER A 48 6.78 13.27 -5.51
CA SER A 48 7.79 12.24 -5.76
C SER A 48 9.01 12.80 -6.51
N ALA A 49 8.78 13.58 -7.57
CA ALA A 49 9.84 14.13 -8.39
C ALA A 49 10.72 15.11 -7.60
N ILE A 50 10.10 16.04 -6.86
CA ILE A 50 10.83 16.99 -6.01
C ILE A 50 11.54 16.24 -4.89
N GLY A 51 10.83 15.34 -4.20
CA GLY A 51 11.37 14.58 -3.08
C GLY A 51 12.62 13.79 -3.46
N TYR A 52 12.57 13.02 -4.54
CA TYR A 52 13.75 12.30 -5.04
C TYR A 52 14.81 13.23 -5.64
N GLY A 53 14.42 14.24 -6.43
CA GLY A 53 15.36 15.17 -7.05
C GLY A 53 16.19 15.98 -6.06
N THR A 54 15.70 16.14 -4.84
CA THR A 54 16.39 16.86 -3.75
C THR A 54 16.96 15.93 -2.67
N ALA A 55 16.75 14.61 -2.75
CA ALA A 55 17.09 13.65 -1.70
C ALA A 55 18.58 13.59 -1.32
N TRP A 56 19.47 14.07 -2.18
CA TRP A 56 20.92 14.10 -1.96
C TRP A 56 21.39 15.28 -1.10
N ILE A 57 20.52 16.24 -0.79
CA ILE A 57 20.82 17.37 0.11
C ILE A 57 20.78 16.85 1.56
N ILE A 58 21.71 17.28 2.42
CA ILE A 58 21.76 16.88 3.83
C ILE A 58 21.89 18.11 4.74
N PRO A 59 21.08 18.23 5.82
CA PRO A 59 19.93 17.39 6.18
C PRO A 59 18.70 17.72 5.32
N ASN A 60 17.85 16.73 4.99
CA ASN A 60 16.69 16.98 4.13
C ASN A 60 15.41 16.23 4.56
N PRO A 61 14.78 16.68 5.67
CA PRO A 61 13.47 16.17 6.09
C PRO A 61 12.36 16.48 5.07
N VAL A 62 12.51 17.54 4.26
CA VAL A 62 11.53 17.93 3.23
C VAL A 62 11.45 16.87 2.13
N SER A 63 12.57 16.34 1.66
CA SER A 63 12.58 15.22 0.71
C SER A 63 11.89 14.00 1.25
N ALA A 64 12.18 13.63 2.51
CA ALA A 64 11.55 12.48 3.14
C ALA A 64 10.02 12.65 3.19
N PHE A 65 9.55 13.83 3.58
CA PHE A 65 8.12 14.16 3.58
C PHE A 65 7.50 14.08 2.18
N LEU A 66 8.13 14.67 1.16
CA LEU A 66 7.61 14.67 -0.21
C LEU A 66 7.61 13.28 -0.86
N ILE A 67 8.63 12.45 -0.57
CA ILE A 67 8.65 11.04 -0.99
C ILE A 67 7.51 10.28 -0.30
N SER A 68 7.31 10.50 1.00
CA SER A 68 6.21 9.91 1.75
C SER A 68 4.84 10.29 1.15
N GLN A 69 4.61 11.59 0.92
CA GLN A 69 3.38 12.10 0.33
C GLN A 69 3.12 11.48 -1.06
N GLY A 70 4.16 11.37 -1.89
CA GLY A 70 4.06 10.73 -3.20
C GLY A 70 3.70 9.24 -3.13
N ASN A 71 4.28 8.51 -2.18
CA ASN A 71 3.98 7.08 -1.96
C ASN A 71 2.57 6.86 -1.40
N VAL A 72 2.18 7.62 -0.37
CA VAL A 72 0.85 7.55 0.22
C VAL A 72 -0.21 7.87 -0.82
N THR A 73 -0.05 8.96 -1.59
CA THR A 73 -0.99 9.31 -2.67
C THR A 73 -1.18 8.17 -3.67
N ARG A 74 -0.09 7.51 -4.10
CA ARG A 74 -0.19 6.37 -5.04
C ARG A 74 -0.94 5.20 -4.44
N TRP A 75 -0.76 4.91 -3.16
CA TRP A 75 -1.39 3.77 -2.52
C TRP A 75 -2.82 4.06 -2.07
N THR A 76 -3.01 5.00 -1.14
CA THR A 76 -4.31 5.25 -0.48
C THR A 76 -5.32 5.94 -1.39
N THR A 77 -4.86 6.66 -2.41
CA THR A 77 -5.74 7.34 -3.35
C THR A 77 -5.75 6.61 -4.69
N ILE A 78 -4.62 6.51 -5.39
CA ILE A 78 -4.67 6.02 -6.77
C ILE A 78 -4.97 4.51 -6.84
N ALA A 79 -4.14 3.68 -6.19
CA ALA A 79 -4.30 2.23 -6.22
C ALA A 79 -5.60 1.79 -5.56
N HIS A 80 -5.93 2.34 -4.39
CA HIS A 80 -7.16 2.02 -3.66
C HIS A 80 -8.41 2.20 -4.53
N HIS A 81 -8.61 3.39 -5.12
CA HIS A 81 -9.84 3.67 -5.88
C HIS A 81 -9.91 2.88 -7.20
N ILE A 82 -8.77 2.71 -7.89
CA ILE A 82 -8.76 1.95 -9.15
C ILE A 82 -9.01 0.46 -8.90
N ASN A 83 -8.38 -0.13 -7.88
CA ASN A 83 -8.59 -1.54 -7.54
C ASN A 83 -10.04 -1.78 -7.04
N HIS A 84 -10.65 -0.79 -6.39
CA HIS A 84 -12.09 -0.76 -6.08
C HIS A 84 -13.01 -0.54 -7.29
N ARG A 85 -12.47 -0.55 -8.51
CA ARG A 85 -13.22 -0.46 -9.76
C ARG A 85 -13.97 0.86 -9.92
N ALA A 86 -13.56 1.91 -9.20
CA ALA A 86 -14.27 3.19 -9.17
C ALA A 86 -14.47 3.81 -10.56
N TYR A 87 -13.58 3.50 -11.51
CA TYR A 87 -13.59 4.08 -12.86
C TYR A 87 -13.87 3.06 -13.96
N ASP A 88 -14.10 1.79 -13.63
CA ASP A 88 -14.23 0.70 -14.62
C ASP A 88 -15.45 0.87 -15.54
N LYS A 89 -16.48 1.58 -15.07
CA LYS A 89 -17.73 1.81 -15.81
C LYS A 89 -17.74 3.08 -16.63
N ILE A 90 -16.74 3.95 -16.52
CA ILE A 90 -16.66 5.18 -17.31
C ILE A 90 -16.17 4.81 -18.71
N GLU A 91 -16.96 5.14 -19.72
CA GLU A 91 -16.61 4.90 -21.12
C GLU A 91 -15.35 5.70 -21.51
N GLY A 92 -14.44 5.05 -22.26
CA GLY A 92 -13.21 5.69 -22.75
C GLY A 92 -12.06 5.78 -21.74
N ILE A 93 -12.19 5.22 -20.53
CA ILE A 93 -11.07 5.16 -19.57
C ILE A 93 -9.93 4.31 -20.13
N PRO A 94 -8.67 4.81 -20.08
CA PRO A 94 -7.52 4.01 -20.50
C PRO A 94 -7.38 2.76 -19.62
N GLN A 95 -7.12 1.60 -20.23
CA GLN A 95 -7.04 0.31 -19.53
C GLN A 95 -6.12 0.32 -18.29
N ARG A 96 -5.03 1.10 -18.31
CA ARG A 96 -4.14 1.24 -17.15
C ARG A 96 -4.76 1.87 -15.89
N TYR A 97 -5.96 2.44 -16.00
CA TYR A 97 -6.74 3.04 -14.91
C TYR A 97 -7.98 2.22 -14.57
N THR A 98 -8.08 0.99 -15.07
CA THR A 98 -9.12 0.04 -14.68
C THR A 98 -8.55 -1.05 -13.78
N SER A 99 -9.41 -1.71 -13.00
CA SER A 99 -9.03 -2.82 -12.12
C SER A 99 -8.34 -3.98 -12.87
N LYS A 100 -8.62 -4.12 -14.17
CA LYS A 100 -8.06 -5.16 -15.04
C LYS A 100 -6.68 -4.80 -15.59
N GLY A 101 -6.28 -3.53 -15.59
CA GLY A 101 -4.99 -3.10 -16.18
C GLY A 101 -4.03 -2.44 -15.20
N PHE A 102 -4.53 -1.77 -14.16
CA PHE A 102 -3.70 -1.08 -13.18
C PHE A 102 -2.83 -2.06 -12.39
N ALA A 103 -1.53 -1.76 -12.32
CA ALA A 103 -0.56 -2.52 -11.55
C ALA A 103 -0.53 -4.04 -11.84
N LYS A 104 -1.03 -4.49 -13.00
CA LYS A 104 -0.98 -5.91 -13.41
C LYS A 104 0.39 -6.27 -14.00
N GLY A 105 0.91 -7.43 -13.61
CA GLY A 105 2.24 -7.90 -14.03
C GLY A 105 3.33 -6.86 -13.75
N ASN A 106 4.23 -6.65 -14.72
CA ASN A 106 5.34 -5.70 -14.57
C ASN A 106 4.91 -4.23 -14.46
N ARG A 107 3.65 -3.89 -14.78
CA ARG A 107 3.16 -2.52 -14.59
C ARG A 107 3.18 -2.09 -13.13
N ARG A 108 3.13 -3.03 -12.17
CA ARG A 108 3.19 -2.70 -10.74
C ARG A 108 4.40 -1.86 -10.36
N PHE A 109 5.55 -2.05 -11.01
CA PHE A 109 6.76 -1.30 -10.68
C PHE A 109 6.66 0.19 -11.07
N ILE A 110 5.72 0.55 -11.93
CA ILE A 110 5.44 1.92 -12.37
C ILE A 110 4.18 2.46 -11.67
N ASP A 111 3.10 1.70 -11.75
CA ASP A 111 1.78 2.11 -11.28
C ASP A 111 1.71 2.10 -9.74
N TRP A 112 2.30 1.10 -9.09
CA TRP A 112 2.20 0.89 -7.64
C TRP A 112 3.37 0.09 -7.04
N LEU A 113 4.54 0.73 -6.97
CA LEU A 113 5.74 0.16 -6.34
C LEU A 113 5.65 0.27 -4.81
N GLU A 114 5.10 -0.78 -4.18
CA GLU A 114 4.91 -0.95 -2.74
C GLU A 114 5.42 -2.31 -2.24
N TRP A 115 5.47 -2.45 -0.91
CA TRP A 115 5.88 -3.68 -0.21
C TRP A 115 4.95 -4.87 -0.42
N MET A 116 3.77 -4.67 -1.00
CA MET A 116 2.75 -5.71 -1.19
C MET A 116 2.57 -6.05 -2.68
N LEU A 117 2.04 -7.24 -2.95
CA LEU A 117 1.54 -7.58 -4.27
C LEU A 117 0.15 -6.96 -4.47
N PRO A 118 -0.13 -6.38 -5.65
CA PRO A 118 -1.45 -5.83 -5.92
C PRO A 118 -2.58 -6.84 -5.82
N GLU A 119 -2.40 -8.07 -6.32
CA GLU A 119 -3.41 -9.13 -6.16
C GLU A 119 -3.60 -9.60 -4.72
N ALA A 120 -2.54 -9.56 -3.90
CA ALA A 120 -2.62 -9.97 -2.50
C ALA A 120 -3.40 -8.94 -1.69
N TRP A 121 -3.10 -7.66 -1.92
CA TRP A 121 -3.85 -6.56 -1.31
C TRP A 121 -5.30 -6.53 -1.81
N ASP A 122 -5.56 -6.76 -3.09
CA ASP A 122 -6.94 -6.86 -3.63
C ASP A 122 -7.71 -7.99 -2.93
N LYS A 123 -7.07 -9.15 -2.71
CA LYS A 123 -7.70 -10.26 -2.00
C LYS A 123 -8.02 -9.92 -0.54
N GLU A 124 -7.06 -9.43 0.22
CA GLU A 124 -7.26 -9.13 1.64
C GLU A 124 -8.16 -7.91 1.83
N HIS A 125 -7.83 -6.78 1.20
CA HIS A 125 -8.56 -5.53 1.38
C HIS A 125 -9.95 -5.56 0.73
N ASN A 126 -10.06 -5.98 -0.54
CA ASN A 126 -11.33 -5.85 -1.27
C ASN A 126 -12.30 -7.00 -0.97
N ASP A 127 -11.81 -8.24 -0.90
CA ASP A 127 -12.71 -9.40 -0.72
C ASP A 127 -12.94 -9.75 0.76
N LEU A 128 -12.01 -9.47 1.67
CA LEU A 128 -12.13 -9.88 3.08
C LEU A 128 -12.46 -8.69 3.98
N HIS A 129 -11.63 -7.65 3.97
CA HIS A 129 -11.79 -6.50 4.87
C HIS A 129 -13.13 -5.78 4.66
N HIS A 130 -13.50 -5.40 3.43
CA HIS A 130 -14.80 -4.70 3.21
C HIS A 130 -16.03 -5.55 3.54
N TYR A 131 -15.93 -6.88 3.50
CA TYR A 131 -17.04 -7.76 3.84
C TYR A 131 -17.15 -8.05 5.33
N ASN A 132 -16.05 -7.95 6.06
CA ASN A 132 -15.99 -8.24 7.50
C ASN A 132 -15.68 -6.99 8.33
N LEU A 133 -15.77 -5.79 7.75
CA LEU A 133 -15.28 -4.56 8.34
C LEU A 133 -15.72 -4.39 9.80
N GLY A 134 -14.76 -4.35 10.72
CA GLY A 134 -15.01 -4.18 12.15
C GLY A 134 -15.22 -5.48 12.93
N GLU A 135 -15.34 -6.63 12.26
CA GLU A 135 -15.56 -7.94 12.86
C GLU A 135 -14.25 -8.70 13.13
N GLU A 136 -14.32 -9.78 13.90
CA GLU A 136 -13.16 -10.65 14.19
C GLU A 136 -12.59 -11.33 12.93
N ALA A 137 -13.44 -11.54 11.92
CA ALA A 137 -13.05 -12.13 10.64
C ALA A 137 -12.32 -11.14 9.71
N ASP A 138 -12.21 -9.86 10.07
CA ASP A 138 -11.49 -8.86 9.29
C ASP A 138 -9.97 -9.02 9.48
N PRO A 139 -9.23 -9.40 8.42
CA PRO A 139 -7.78 -9.59 8.53
C PRO A 139 -7.04 -8.29 8.86
N ASP A 140 -7.64 -7.12 8.60
CA ASP A 140 -7.07 -5.79 8.83
C ASP A 140 -7.49 -5.17 10.17
N GLN A 141 -8.24 -5.89 11.01
CA GLN A 141 -8.73 -5.35 12.27
C GLN A 141 -7.61 -5.25 13.33
N VAL A 142 -7.10 -4.03 13.49
CA VAL A 142 -6.00 -3.70 14.39
C VAL A 142 -6.31 -4.07 15.84
N GLU A 143 -7.57 -3.94 16.28
CA GLU A 143 -7.94 -4.24 17.67
C GLU A 143 -7.67 -5.71 18.03
N PHE A 144 -8.16 -6.65 17.22
CA PHE A 144 -7.95 -8.09 17.44
C PHE A 144 -6.51 -8.50 17.15
N ASN A 145 -5.92 -8.01 16.06
CA ASN A 145 -4.54 -8.33 15.68
C ASN A 145 -3.48 -7.87 16.69
N THR A 146 -3.82 -6.91 17.56
CA THR A 146 -2.93 -6.42 18.62
C THR A 146 -3.34 -6.85 20.03
N GLU A 147 -4.33 -7.74 20.19
CA GLU A 147 -4.86 -8.13 21.50
C GLU A 147 -3.77 -8.61 22.46
N THR A 148 -2.95 -9.57 22.03
CA THR A 148 -1.82 -10.08 22.83
C THR A 148 -0.96 -8.94 23.35
N PHE A 149 -0.63 -7.97 22.48
CA PHE A 149 0.20 -6.82 22.84
C PHE A 149 -0.52 -5.85 23.79
N ARG A 150 -1.80 -5.56 23.56
CA ARG A 150 -2.61 -4.70 24.43
C ARG A 150 -2.65 -5.26 25.85
N ASN A 151 -2.72 -6.59 25.99
CA ASN A 151 -2.82 -7.28 27.27
C ASN A 151 -1.48 -7.55 27.97
N LEU A 152 -0.32 -7.33 27.31
CA LEU A 152 0.98 -7.44 27.97
C LEU A 152 1.11 -6.44 29.12
N ASN A 153 1.63 -6.88 30.27
CA ASN A 153 1.95 -5.98 31.38
C ASN A 153 3.26 -5.22 31.07
N MET A 154 3.13 -4.04 30.46
CA MET A 154 4.28 -3.17 30.15
C MET A 154 4.03 -1.70 30.52
N PRO A 155 5.09 -0.97 30.92
CA PRO A 155 4.99 0.47 31.19
C PRO A 155 4.48 1.27 29.99
N GLN A 156 3.72 2.34 30.26
CA GLN A 156 3.06 3.13 29.22
C GLN A 156 4.03 3.71 28.17
N TRP A 157 5.23 4.15 28.57
CA TRP A 157 6.22 4.67 27.63
C TRP A 157 6.68 3.61 26.63
N ALA A 158 6.83 2.35 27.06
CA ALA A 158 7.23 1.25 26.19
C ALA A 158 6.13 0.93 25.17
N ARG A 159 4.84 1.07 25.55
CA ARG A 159 3.71 0.95 24.62
C ARG A 159 3.78 1.97 23.49
N TYR A 160 4.08 3.24 23.81
CA TYR A 160 4.20 4.28 22.79
C TYR A 160 5.41 4.08 21.88
N VAL A 161 6.54 3.62 22.41
CA VAL A 161 7.71 3.27 21.58
C VAL A 161 7.35 2.15 20.61
N PHE A 162 6.71 1.08 21.11
CA PHE A 162 6.27 -0.03 20.25
C PHE A 162 5.25 0.43 19.20
N LEU A 163 4.25 1.23 19.59
CA LEU A 163 3.28 1.80 18.67
C LEU A 163 3.97 2.61 17.56
N GLY A 164 4.96 3.43 17.91
CA GLY A 164 5.75 4.20 16.95
C GLY A 164 6.53 3.32 15.98
N VAL A 165 7.15 2.24 16.46
CA VAL A 165 7.83 1.25 15.61
C VAL A 165 6.83 0.59 14.67
N MET A 166 5.72 0.05 15.18
CA MET A 166 4.71 -0.61 14.37
C MET A 166 4.09 0.33 13.34
N ALA A 167 3.72 1.56 13.73
CA ALA A 167 3.20 2.57 12.80
C ALA A 167 4.19 2.91 11.68
N SER A 168 5.49 2.77 11.92
CA SER A 168 6.53 3.02 10.92
C SER A 168 6.84 1.81 10.02
N THR A 169 6.58 0.58 10.49
CA THR A 169 7.02 -0.64 9.81
C THR A 169 5.89 -1.56 9.32
N TRP A 170 4.66 -1.34 9.76
CA TRP A 170 3.54 -2.28 9.59
C TRP A 170 3.32 -2.76 8.15
N LYS A 171 3.54 -1.91 7.14
CA LYS A 171 3.40 -2.28 5.72
C LYS A 171 4.23 -3.50 5.34
N PHE A 172 5.46 -3.60 5.83
CA PHE A 172 6.35 -4.71 5.50
C PHE A 172 6.46 -5.74 6.62
N THR A 173 6.26 -5.35 7.89
CA THR A 173 6.31 -6.29 9.03
C THR A 173 5.05 -7.11 9.19
N TYR A 174 3.90 -6.58 8.78
CA TYR A 174 2.60 -7.19 9.01
C TYR A 174 1.78 -7.30 7.71
N TYR A 175 1.60 -6.22 6.96
CA TYR A 175 0.61 -6.17 5.89
C TYR A 175 1.04 -6.96 4.65
N ALA A 176 2.28 -6.78 4.18
CA ALA A 176 2.85 -7.58 3.09
C ALA A 176 2.82 -9.10 3.35
N PRO A 177 3.24 -9.62 4.52
CA PRO A 177 3.08 -11.05 4.80
C PRO A 177 1.62 -11.48 4.97
N SER A 178 0.76 -10.69 5.62
CA SER A 178 -0.67 -11.03 5.83
C SER A 178 -1.39 -11.20 4.50
N THR A 179 -1.33 -10.17 3.64
CA THR A 179 -1.99 -10.18 2.32
C THR A 179 -1.58 -11.39 1.49
N LEU A 180 -0.33 -11.84 1.58
CA LEU A 180 0.15 -13.04 0.87
C LEU A 180 -0.39 -14.35 1.45
N VAL A 181 -0.61 -14.42 2.76
CA VAL A 181 -1.26 -15.57 3.40
C VAL A 181 -2.70 -15.68 2.91
N GLU A 182 -3.45 -14.58 2.93
CA GLU A 182 -4.85 -14.56 2.48
C GLU A 182 -4.98 -14.87 0.98
N LEU A 183 -4.03 -14.39 0.17
CA LEU A 183 -3.94 -14.78 -1.24
C LEU A 183 -3.69 -16.28 -1.39
N GLN A 184 -2.73 -16.85 -0.65
CA GLN A 184 -2.44 -18.27 -0.70
C GLN A 184 -3.64 -19.12 -0.25
N HIS A 185 -4.31 -18.73 0.84
CA HIS A 185 -5.53 -19.39 1.30
C HIS A 185 -6.64 -19.35 0.25
N SER A 186 -6.79 -18.22 -0.44
CA SER A 186 -7.74 -18.11 -1.54
C SER A 186 -7.35 -18.99 -2.73
N GLU A 187 -6.07 -19.14 -3.04
CA GLU A 187 -5.57 -20.02 -4.10
C GLU A 187 -5.81 -21.49 -3.75
N ASP A 188 -5.48 -21.89 -2.52
CA ASP A 188 -5.66 -23.26 -2.01
C ASP A 188 -7.14 -23.68 -2.06
N LYS A 189 -8.04 -22.82 -1.56
CA LYS A 189 -9.50 -23.05 -1.61
C LYS A 189 -10.00 -23.22 -3.05
N LYS A 190 -9.49 -22.45 -4.01
CA LYS A 190 -9.91 -22.53 -5.43
C LYS A 190 -9.54 -23.88 -6.07
N ILE A 191 -8.49 -24.53 -5.60
CA ILE A 191 -8.05 -25.84 -6.09
C ILE A 191 -8.48 -27.00 -5.18
N GLY A 192 -9.33 -26.73 -4.18
CA GLY A 192 -9.88 -27.74 -3.27
C GLY A 192 -8.91 -28.23 -2.19
N LEU A 193 -7.88 -27.45 -1.87
CA LEU A 193 -6.97 -27.72 -0.76
C LEU A 193 -7.41 -26.99 0.50
N GLU A 194 -7.14 -27.61 1.65
CA GLU A 194 -7.31 -26.98 2.95
C GLU A 194 -6.21 -25.91 3.17
N PRO A 195 -6.58 -24.68 3.57
CA PRO A 195 -5.60 -23.62 3.83
C PRO A 195 -4.57 -23.98 4.89
N VAL A 196 -3.29 -23.75 4.60
CA VAL A 196 -2.20 -23.96 5.55
C VAL A 196 -2.16 -22.83 6.57
N THR A 197 -2.12 -23.16 7.86
CA THR A 197 -1.87 -22.16 8.91
C THR A 197 -0.38 -21.80 8.93
N TYR A 198 -0.06 -20.52 8.76
CA TYR A 198 1.31 -20.02 8.83
C TYR A 198 1.54 -19.28 10.16
N SER A 199 2.62 -19.63 10.86
CA SER A 199 3.12 -18.76 11.93
C SER A 199 3.80 -17.53 11.34
N ARG A 200 4.00 -16.48 12.16
CA ARG A 200 4.80 -15.32 11.75
C ARG A 200 6.21 -15.70 11.32
N ALA A 201 6.82 -16.73 11.91
CA ALA A 201 8.14 -17.19 11.50
C ALA A 201 8.09 -17.80 10.08
N ASP A 202 7.05 -18.56 9.77
CA ASP A 202 6.88 -19.20 8.46
C ASP A 202 6.68 -18.16 7.35
N THR A 203 5.95 -17.07 7.61
CA THR A 203 5.75 -15.99 6.63
C THR A 203 7.06 -15.27 6.27
N TRP A 204 8.08 -15.34 7.15
CA TRP A 204 9.39 -14.74 6.92
C TRP A 204 10.44 -15.74 6.41
N ASN A 205 10.16 -17.04 6.50
CA ASN A 205 11.08 -18.09 6.10
C ASN A 205 11.00 -18.36 4.58
N PRO A 206 12.06 -18.09 3.78
CA PRO A 206 12.05 -18.29 2.32
C PRO A 206 11.96 -19.76 1.88
N LEU A 207 12.06 -20.71 2.82
CA LEU A 207 11.83 -22.12 2.56
C LEU A 207 10.33 -22.45 2.41
N HIS A 208 9.45 -21.65 3.03
CA HIS A 208 8.00 -21.78 2.85
C HIS A 208 7.51 -21.00 1.61
N PRO A 209 6.43 -21.44 0.95
CA PRO A 209 5.91 -20.79 -0.26
C PRO A 209 5.61 -19.30 -0.06
N VAL A 210 4.89 -18.94 1.01
CA VAL A 210 4.55 -17.55 1.34
C VAL A 210 5.80 -16.71 1.63
N GLY A 211 6.72 -17.22 2.46
CA GLY A 211 7.96 -16.50 2.75
C GLY A 211 8.84 -16.32 1.52
N ARG A 212 8.91 -17.31 0.63
CA ARG A 212 9.59 -17.17 -0.66
C ARG A 212 8.97 -16.06 -1.51
N LYS A 213 7.63 -16.02 -1.61
CA LYS A 213 6.90 -14.95 -2.32
C LYS A 213 7.18 -13.58 -1.68
N LEU A 214 7.16 -13.47 -0.34
CA LEU A 214 7.48 -12.25 0.38
C LEU A 214 8.87 -11.71 0.01
N TRP A 215 9.91 -12.55 0.04
CA TRP A 215 11.25 -12.09 -0.32
C TRP A 215 11.36 -11.72 -1.80
N THR A 216 10.93 -12.62 -2.69
CA THR A 216 11.21 -12.52 -4.13
C THR A 216 10.31 -11.54 -4.87
N HIS A 217 9.05 -11.37 -4.43
CA HIS A 217 8.06 -10.54 -5.11
C HIS A 217 7.74 -9.25 -4.37
N CYS A 218 8.01 -9.16 -3.07
CA CYS A 218 7.70 -7.99 -2.25
C CYS A 218 8.96 -7.24 -1.80
N LEU A 219 9.74 -7.83 -0.89
CA LEU A 219 10.82 -7.13 -0.18
C LEU A 219 12.01 -6.81 -1.08
N ILE A 220 12.57 -7.81 -1.77
CA ILE A 220 13.77 -7.62 -2.61
C ILE A 220 13.49 -6.65 -3.76
N PRO A 221 12.40 -6.77 -4.54
CA PRO A 221 12.12 -5.81 -5.61
C PRO A 221 11.96 -4.39 -5.11
N TYR A 222 11.19 -4.19 -4.02
CA TYR A 222 11.00 -2.86 -3.44
C TYR A 222 12.33 -2.29 -2.96
N ALA A 223 13.10 -3.06 -2.18
CA ALA A 223 14.35 -2.60 -1.59
C ALA A 223 15.39 -2.29 -2.67
N SER A 224 15.52 -3.17 -3.67
CA SER A 224 16.45 -3.00 -4.79
C SER A 224 16.13 -1.72 -5.57
N ILE A 225 14.86 -1.44 -5.85
CA ILE A 225 14.51 -0.23 -6.61
C ILE A 225 14.69 1.03 -5.74
N ARG A 226 14.14 1.04 -4.52
CA ARG A 226 14.05 2.25 -3.69
C ARG A 226 15.36 2.63 -3.02
N PHE A 227 16.18 1.63 -2.63
CA PHE A 227 17.38 1.85 -1.83
C PHE A 227 18.69 1.50 -2.56
N ALA A 228 18.63 0.87 -3.74
CA ALA A 228 19.80 0.70 -4.60
C ALA A 228 19.67 1.46 -5.92
N LEU A 229 18.73 1.10 -6.80
CA LEU A 229 18.65 1.66 -8.16
C LEU A 229 18.40 3.17 -8.17
N ILE A 230 17.44 3.68 -7.40
CA ILE A 230 17.19 5.13 -7.35
C ILE A 230 18.41 5.89 -6.79
N PRO A 231 19.00 5.52 -5.65
CA PRO A 231 20.23 6.15 -5.17
C PRO A 231 21.40 6.09 -6.17
N LEU A 232 21.55 4.98 -6.90
CA LEU A 232 22.62 4.84 -7.90
C LEU A 232 22.53 5.88 -9.02
N LEU A 233 21.34 6.41 -9.33
CA LEU A 233 21.17 7.51 -10.31
C LEU A 233 21.87 8.80 -9.88
N PHE A 234 22.16 8.97 -8.58
CA PHE A 234 22.86 10.14 -8.04
C PHE A 234 24.39 9.95 -7.97
N MET A 235 24.93 8.78 -8.32
CA MET A 235 26.40 8.58 -8.35
C MET A 235 27.13 9.61 -9.21
N PRO A 236 26.68 9.99 -10.42
CA PRO A 236 27.36 11.02 -11.22
C PRO A 236 27.42 12.38 -10.52
N VAL A 237 26.36 12.75 -9.79
CA VAL A 237 26.33 13.99 -8.98
C VAL A 237 27.41 13.92 -7.90
N GLY A 238 27.51 12.78 -7.21
CA GLY A 238 28.56 12.52 -6.23
C GLY A 238 29.97 12.68 -6.83
N ILE A 239 30.23 12.05 -7.98
CA ILE A 239 31.53 12.11 -8.69
C ILE A 239 31.87 13.55 -9.10
N VAL A 240 30.91 14.31 -9.63
CA VAL A 240 31.15 15.71 -10.02
C VAL A 240 31.43 16.59 -8.80
N THR A 241 30.71 16.40 -7.68
CA THR A 241 30.97 17.17 -6.46
C THR A 241 32.33 16.87 -5.83
N THR A 242 32.81 15.62 -5.90
CA THR A 242 34.13 15.25 -5.35
C THR A 242 35.28 15.69 -6.26
N LEU A 243 35.15 15.54 -7.59
CA LEU A 243 36.18 15.96 -8.55
C LEU A 243 36.23 17.48 -8.73
N GLY A 244 35.07 18.15 -8.76
CA GLY A 244 34.97 19.61 -8.86
C GLY A 244 35.49 20.35 -7.63
N GLY A 245 35.43 19.73 -6.45
CA GLY A 245 36.02 20.27 -5.21
C GLY A 245 37.55 20.14 -5.14
N GLY A 246 38.15 19.25 -5.94
CA GLY A 246 39.61 19.04 -6.00
C GLY A 246 40.34 20.02 -6.93
N GLY A 247 39.66 20.56 -7.93
CA GLY A 247 40.25 21.44 -8.94
C GLY A 247 40.54 22.88 -8.49
N CYS A 248 40.04 23.30 -7.32
CA CYS A 248 40.15 24.69 -6.85
C CYS A 248 41.13 24.88 -5.67
N ARG A 249 42.07 23.93 -5.43
CA ARG A 249 43.07 24.02 -4.34
C ARG A 249 44.52 24.29 -4.77
N TYR A 250 44.82 24.39 -6.07
CA TYR A 250 46.21 24.52 -6.54
C TYR A 250 46.49 25.75 -7.44
N GLN A 251 45.66 26.81 -7.39
CA GLN A 251 45.91 28.02 -8.20
C GLN A 251 45.79 29.35 -7.44
N CYS A 252 45.82 29.32 -6.11
CA CYS A 252 45.94 30.54 -5.31
C CYS A 252 47.01 30.36 -4.23
N PHE A 253 48.27 30.18 -4.62
CA PHE A 253 49.45 30.64 -3.87
C PHE A 253 50.68 30.52 -4.78
N ASN A 254 51.28 31.68 -5.07
CA ASN A 254 52.49 31.98 -5.87
C ASN A 254 52.37 31.95 -7.39
#